data_AF-A0A9E3Y0L5-F1
#
_entry.id   AF-A0A9E3Y0L5-F1
#
_cell.length_a   1.000
_cell.length_b   1.000
_cell.length_c   1.000
_cell.angle_alpha   90.00
_cell.angle_beta   90.00
_cell.angle_gamma   90.00
#
_symmetry.space_group_name_H-M   'P 1'
#
loop_
_entity.id
_entity.type
_entity.pdbx_description
1 polymer ?
#
loop_
_entity_poly.entity_id
_entity_poly.type
_entity_poly.pdbx_seq_one_letter_code
_entity_poly.pdbx_strand_id
1 'polypeptide(L)'
;MPPRTTDHPGLQLSWADGEAVAWRPGESSHRLPHEVAALARRPSLAWTSPSRVIRVELPTGAASVLSQRLDATTLASLGQLHVLQGDVSPSVAWFGAVHAHATTLVLRGRVLPALQQTGPTWWEATWQPLAADVKAARPGLLAAMPPIVAAAGKVDPAEVLTTLVDR
;
A
#
# COMPACT_ATOMS: atom_id res chain seq x y z
N MET A 1 -5.92 4.83 -38.81
CA MET A 1 -6.37 3.93 -37.73
C MET A 1 -5.34 4.02 -36.61
N PRO A 2 -5.61 4.68 -35.48
CA PRO A 2 -4.60 4.83 -34.44
C PRO A 2 -4.40 3.48 -33.73
N PRO A 3 -3.20 3.21 -33.19
CA PRO A 3 -2.91 1.95 -32.51
C PRO A 3 -3.81 1.78 -31.28
N ARG A 4 -4.37 0.58 -31.10
CA ARG A 4 -5.04 0.15 -29.87
C ARG A 4 -3.97 0.03 -28.78
N THR A 5 -3.89 1.01 -27.89
CA THR A 5 -3.13 0.87 -26.65
C THR A 5 -3.85 -0.13 -25.76
N THR A 6 -3.45 -1.39 -25.84
CA THR A 6 -3.69 -2.39 -24.81
C THR A 6 -2.88 -1.99 -23.57
N ASP A 7 -3.45 -1.14 -22.74
CA ASP A 7 -3.00 -0.94 -21.36
C ASP A 7 -4.26 -0.70 -20.54
N HIS A 8 -4.85 -1.79 -20.04
CA HIS A 8 -5.66 -1.65 -18.85
C HIS A 8 -4.66 -1.52 -17.71
N PRO A 9 -4.45 -0.34 -17.10
CA PRO A 9 -3.60 -0.24 -15.93
C PRO A 9 -4.14 -1.23 -14.90
N GLY A 10 -3.34 -2.28 -14.59
CA GLY A 10 -3.69 -3.28 -13.59
C GLY A 10 -3.91 -2.64 -12.22
N LEU A 11 -4.40 -3.42 -11.26
CA LEU A 11 -4.64 -2.99 -9.87
C LEU A 11 -3.55 -2.03 -9.37
N GLN A 12 -3.94 -0.83 -8.95
CA GLN A 12 -3.03 0.17 -8.38
C GLN A 12 -3.22 0.26 -6.87
N LEU A 13 -2.14 0.54 -6.16
CA LEU A 13 -2.18 0.84 -4.74
C LEU A 13 -1.79 2.30 -4.49
N SER A 14 -2.55 2.98 -3.63
CA SER A 14 -2.19 4.27 -3.08
C SER A 14 -2.20 4.22 -1.56
N TRP A 15 -1.54 5.19 -0.93
CA TRP A 15 -1.64 5.42 0.50
C TRP A 15 -2.67 6.52 0.78
N ALA A 16 -3.66 6.22 1.63
CA ALA A 16 -4.71 7.16 1.99
C ALA A 16 -5.10 6.94 3.46
N ASP A 17 -5.14 8.02 4.25
CA ASP A 17 -5.51 8.02 5.68
C ASP A 17 -4.75 6.99 6.53
N GLY A 18 -3.44 6.85 6.29
CA GLY A 18 -2.58 5.91 7.03
C GLY A 18 -2.74 4.45 6.59
N GLU A 19 -3.34 4.19 5.42
CA GLU A 19 -3.62 2.83 4.96
C GLU A 19 -3.35 2.65 3.47
N ALA A 20 -2.99 1.43 3.08
CA ALA A 20 -2.93 1.07 1.68
C ALA A 20 -4.34 0.79 1.14
N VAL A 21 -4.65 1.41 0.00
CA VAL A 21 -5.93 1.27 -0.69
C VAL A 21 -5.69 0.81 -2.12
N ALA A 22 -6.38 -0.25 -2.51
CA ALA A 22 -6.38 -0.76 -3.87
C ALA A 22 -7.49 -0.10 -4.68
N TRP A 23 -7.21 0.27 -5.92
CA TRP A 23 -8.18 0.86 -6.83
C TRP A 23 -7.77 0.62 -8.29
N ARG A 24 -8.68 0.87 -9.22
CA ARG A 24 -8.40 0.75 -10.66
C ARG A 24 -9.05 1.89 -11.47
N PRO A 25 -8.35 2.45 -12.47
CA PRO A 25 -8.94 3.46 -13.34
C PRO A 25 -10.17 2.93 -14.10
N GLY A 26 -11.29 3.66 -14.03
CA GLY A 26 -12.48 3.41 -14.86
C GLY A 26 -13.30 2.16 -14.53
N GLU A 27 -13.03 1.46 -13.42
CA GLU A 27 -13.79 0.28 -13.01
C GLU A 27 -14.93 0.59 -12.05
N SER A 28 -16.04 -0.14 -12.19
CA SER A 28 -17.22 -0.03 -11.35
C SER A 28 -17.14 -0.94 -10.11
N SER A 29 -17.97 -0.62 -9.12
CA SER A 29 -17.81 -1.04 -7.72
C SER A 29 -17.77 -2.53 -7.41
N HIS A 30 -18.24 -3.37 -8.32
CA HIS A 30 -18.48 -4.78 -8.08
C HIS A 30 -17.29 -5.68 -8.46
N ARG A 31 -16.31 -5.20 -9.24
CA ARG A 31 -15.19 -6.05 -9.69
C ARG A 31 -13.94 -5.96 -8.82
N LEU A 32 -13.68 -4.78 -8.26
CA LEU A 32 -12.50 -4.52 -7.44
C LEU A 32 -12.33 -5.53 -6.28
N PRO A 33 -13.38 -5.86 -5.49
CA PRO A 33 -13.25 -6.85 -4.41
C PRO A 33 -12.86 -8.24 -4.89
N HIS A 34 -13.42 -8.69 -6.02
CA HIS A 34 -13.10 -9.99 -6.59
C HIS A 34 -11.69 -10.05 -7.18
N GLU A 35 -11.21 -8.96 -7.77
CA GLU A 35 -9.85 -8.88 -8.30
C GLU A 35 -8.81 -8.86 -7.19
N VAL A 36 -9.01 -8.05 -6.14
CA VAL A 36 -8.13 -8.04 -4.95
C VAL A 36 -8.11 -9.41 -4.30
N ALA A 37 -9.27 -10.07 -4.17
CA ALA A 37 -9.38 -11.42 -3.61
C ALA A 37 -8.68 -12.47 -4.48
N ALA A 38 -8.83 -12.39 -5.80
CA ALA A 38 -8.18 -13.29 -6.75
C ALA A 38 -6.66 -13.13 -6.74
N LEU A 39 -6.20 -11.87 -6.79
CA LEU A 39 -4.77 -11.55 -6.75
C LEU A 39 -4.19 -12.03 -5.43
N ALA A 40 -4.72 -11.59 -4.29
CA ALA A 40 -4.26 -12.02 -2.97
C ALA A 40 -4.50 -13.51 -2.65
N ARG A 41 -5.16 -14.29 -3.53
CA ARG A 41 -5.59 -15.67 -3.30
C ARG A 41 -6.41 -15.85 -2.01
N ARG A 42 -7.18 -14.82 -1.66
CA ARG A 42 -8.02 -14.75 -0.45
C ARG A 42 -9.47 -14.46 -0.85
N PRO A 43 -10.26 -15.49 -1.21
CA PRO A 43 -11.63 -15.32 -1.71
C PRO A 43 -12.57 -14.61 -0.72
N SER A 44 -12.28 -14.67 0.59
CA SER A 44 -13.05 -13.97 1.63
C SER A 44 -12.98 -12.45 1.51
N LEU A 45 -11.89 -11.88 0.96
CA LEU A 45 -11.73 -10.42 0.80
C LEU A 45 -12.74 -9.79 -0.15
N ALA A 46 -13.35 -10.59 -1.03
CA ALA A 46 -14.35 -10.10 -1.97
C ALA A 46 -15.62 -9.56 -1.28
N TRP A 47 -15.83 -9.90 -0.01
CA TRP A 47 -17.07 -9.63 0.72
C TRP A 47 -16.87 -8.88 2.05
N THR A 48 -15.64 -8.81 2.55
CA THR A 48 -15.37 -8.34 3.93
C THR A 48 -14.68 -6.98 4.01
N SER A 49 -14.06 -6.50 2.92
CA SER A 49 -13.31 -5.26 2.96
C SER A 49 -14.20 -4.05 2.65
N PRO A 50 -14.18 -3.00 3.50
CA PRO A 50 -14.93 -1.78 3.22
C PRO A 50 -14.39 -1.12 1.95
N SER A 51 -15.30 -0.83 1.02
CA SER A 51 -15.02 -0.02 -0.15
C SER A 51 -15.41 1.44 0.11
N ARG A 52 -14.60 2.39 -0.34
CA ARG A 52 -14.89 3.83 -0.25
C ARG A 52 -14.42 4.56 -1.50
N VAL A 53 -15.07 5.68 -1.82
CA VAL A 53 -14.62 6.55 -2.90
C VAL A 53 -13.51 7.45 -2.38
N ILE A 54 -12.39 7.49 -3.09
CA ILE A 54 -11.28 8.41 -2.84
C ILE A 54 -11.06 9.29 -4.07
N ARG A 55 -10.44 10.44 -3.86
CA ARG A 55 -9.94 11.28 -4.95
C ARG A 55 -8.46 10.96 -5.16
N VAL A 56 -8.09 10.71 -6.41
CA VAL A 56 -6.71 10.46 -6.83
C VAL A 56 -6.30 11.48 -7.88
N GLU A 57 -5.10 12.03 -7.75
CA GLU A 57 -4.50 12.92 -8.74
C GLU A 57 -3.70 12.07 -9.74
N LEU A 58 -4.19 12.00 -10.98
CA LEU A 58 -3.56 11.25 -12.08
C LEU A 58 -2.87 12.22 -13.04
N PRO A 59 -1.93 11.74 -13.89
CA PRO A 59 -1.34 12.57 -14.95
C PRO A 59 -2.39 13.17 -15.90
N THR A 60 -3.53 12.52 -16.05
CA THR A 60 -4.68 12.97 -16.88
C THR A 60 -5.62 13.93 -16.15
N GLY A 61 -5.39 14.20 -14.87
CA GLY A 61 -6.25 15.02 -14.00
C GLY A 61 -6.82 14.25 -12.81
N ALA A 62 -7.46 14.99 -11.89
CA ALA A 62 -8.11 14.42 -10.72
C ALA A 62 -9.26 13.46 -11.10
N ALA A 63 -9.32 12.30 -10.44
CA ALA A 63 -10.38 11.31 -10.63
C ALA A 63 -10.93 10.84 -9.28
N SER A 64 -12.23 10.57 -9.24
CA SER A 64 -12.86 9.86 -8.13
C SER A 64 -12.92 8.37 -8.47
N VAL A 65 -12.30 7.54 -7.63
CA VAL A 65 -12.21 6.10 -7.84
C VAL A 65 -12.77 5.35 -6.65
N LEU A 66 -13.42 4.21 -6.90
CA LEU A 66 -13.70 3.29 -5.81
C LEU A 66 -12.39 2.63 -5.39
N SER A 67 -12.17 2.60 -4.09
CA SER A 67 -11.04 1.96 -3.47
C SER A 67 -11.48 0.92 -2.45
N GLN A 68 -10.66 -0.11 -2.28
CA GLN A 68 -10.79 -1.10 -1.23
C GLN A 68 -9.58 -0.99 -0.29
N ARG A 69 -9.85 -0.87 1.01
CA ARG A 69 -8.81 -0.92 2.03
C ARG A 69 -8.16 -2.30 2.07
N LEU A 70 -6.83 -2.34 2.16
CA LEU A 70 -6.05 -3.55 2.33
C LEU A 70 -5.57 -3.71 3.78
N ASP A 71 -5.73 -4.91 4.34
CA ASP A 71 -5.10 -5.29 5.60
C ASP A 71 -3.63 -5.70 5.38
N ALA A 72 -2.85 -5.79 6.47
CA ALA A 72 -1.44 -6.18 6.42
C ALA A 72 -1.24 -7.56 5.77
N THR A 73 -2.11 -8.53 6.09
CA THR A 73 -2.07 -9.88 5.51
C THR A 73 -2.28 -9.88 3.99
N THR A 74 -3.13 -9.00 3.48
CA THR A 74 -3.40 -8.83 2.05
C THR A 74 -2.21 -8.18 1.38
N LEU A 75 -1.62 -7.14 1.97
CA LEU A 75 -0.38 -6.55 1.47
C LEU A 75 0.77 -7.55 1.43
N ALA A 76 0.90 -8.39 2.46
CA ALA A 76 1.88 -9.48 2.49
C ALA A 76 1.68 -10.45 1.32
N SER A 77 0.43 -10.86 1.08
CA SER A 77 0.07 -11.79 0.01
C SER A 77 0.34 -11.17 -1.37
N LEU A 78 0.03 -9.88 -1.55
CA LEU A 78 0.32 -9.12 -2.77
C LEU A 78 1.82 -8.97 -3.02
N GLY A 79 2.62 -8.73 -1.96
CA GLY A 79 4.06 -8.63 -2.06
C GLY A 79 4.76 -9.93 -2.42
N GLN A 80 4.24 -11.08 -1.95
CA GLN A 80 4.75 -12.39 -2.36
C GLN A 80 4.50 -12.68 -3.84
N LEU A 81 3.42 -12.13 -4.42
CA LEU A 81 3.10 -12.31 -5.84
C LEU A 81 4.00 -11.50 -6.76
N HIS A 82 4.46 -10.31 -6.34
CA HIS A 82 5.44 -9.55 -7.11
C HIS A 82 6.71 -10.36 -7.40
N VAL A 83 7.15 -11.16 -6.42
CA VAL A 83 8.32 -12.04 -6.58
C VAL A 83 8.06 -13.15 -7.61
N LEU A 84 6.79 -13.50 -7.86
CA LEU A 84 6.37 -14.65 -8.66
C LEU A 84 5.85 -14.28 -10.05
N GLN A 85 5.36 -13.06 -10.26
CA GLN A 85 4.67 -12.65 -11.49
C GLN A 85 5.15 -11.26 -11.95
N GLY A 86 5.70 -11.19 -13.16
CA GLY A 86 6.23 -9.95 -13.76
C GLY A 86 5.17 -8.92 -14.16
N ASP A 87 3.89 -9.25 -14.06
CA ASP A 87 2.76 -8.44 -14.56
C ASP A 87 2.09 -7.57 -13.47
N VAL A 88 2.66 -7.48 -12.27
CA VAL A 88 2.11 -6.62 -11.20
C VAL A 88 2.44 -5.15 -11.43
N SER A 89 1.54 -4.26 -11.02
CA SER A 89 1.80 -2.82 -11.13
C SER A 89 2.98 -2.39 -10.24
N PRO A 90 3.72 -1.32 -10.62
CA PRO A 90 4.83 -0.82 -9.81
C PRO A 90 4.45 -0.46 -8.37
N SER A 91 3.22 0.01 -8.14
CA SER A 91 2.72 0.31 -6.80
C SER A 91 2.54 -0.93 -5.94
N VAL A 92 1.95 -2.00 -6.50
CA VAL A 92 1.86 -3.31 -5.83
C VAL A 92 3.24 -3.86 -5.49
N ALA A 93 4.17 -3.80 -6.45
CA ALA A 93 5.55 -4.24 -6.25
C ALA A 93 6.23 -3.48 -5.10
N TRP A 94 6.10 -2.15 -5.09
CA TRP A 94 6.70 -1.31 -4.06
C TRP A 94 6.14 -1.59 -2.67
N PHE A 95 4.81 -1.64 -2.50
CA PHE A 95 4.20 -2.00 -1.22
C PHE A 95 4.63 -3.38 -0.74
N GLY A 96 4.73 -4.35 -1.66
CA GLY A 96 5.24 -5.68 -1.36
C GLY A 96 6.67 -5.67 -0.81
N ALA A 97 7.56 -4.90 -1.44
CA ALA A 97 8.94 -4.75 -1.00
C ALA A 97 9.04 -4.05 0.35
N VAL A 98 8.25 -3.00 0.61
CA VAL A 98 8.21 -2.31 1.91
C VAL A 98 7.68 -3.24 3.00
N HIS A 99 6.62 -4.00 2.74
CA HIS A 99 6.09 -4.97 3.68
C HIS A 99 7.14 -6.06 4.02
N ALA A 100 7.79 -6.64 3.01
CA ALA A 100 8.84 -7.64 3.24
C ALA A 100 10.02 -7.09 4.07
N HIS A 101 10.38 -5.82 3.82
CA HIS A 101 11.39 -5.13 4.61
C HIS A 101 10.94 -4.91 6.07
N ALA A 102 9.70 -4.43 6.28
CA ALA A 102 9.11 -4.27 7.62
C ALA A 102 9.11 -5.60 8.40
N THR A 103 8.66 -6.69 7.78
CA THR A 103 8.69 -8.04 8.37
C THR A 103 10.12 -8.44 8.76
N THR A 104 11.11 -8.15 7.91
CA THR A 104 12.52 -8.45 8.20
C THR A 104 13.02 -7.67 9.42
N LEU A 105 12.62 -6.40 9.59
CA LEU A 105 12.99 -5.60 10.76
C LEU A 105 12.37 -6.16 12.04
N VAL A 106 11.08 -6.51 12.00
CA VAL A 106 10.38 -7.14 13.13
C VAL A 106 11.06 -8.44 13.54
N LEU A 107 11.28 -9.36 12.59
CA LEU A 107 11.89 -10.67 12.86
C LEU A 107 13.33 -10.56 13.39
N ARG A 108 14.05 -9.48 13.06
CA ARG A 108 15.41 -9.22 13.56
C ARG A 108 15.45 -8.42 14.86
N GLY A 109 14.30 -8.10 15.47
CA GLY A 109 14.24 -7.29 16.68
C GLY A 109 14.75 -5.87 16.47
N ARG A 110 14.59 -5.31 15.25
CA ARG A 110 15.04 -3.97 14.86
C ARG A 110 13.93 -2.92 14.97
N VAL A 111 12.98 -3.20 15.85
CA VAL A 111 11.80 -2.37 16.11
C VAL A 111 11.66 -2.22 17.61
N LEU A 112 11.37 -1.01 18.07
CA LEU A 112 11.26 -0.67 19.49
C LEU A 112 9.86 -0.13 19.78
N PRO A 113 9.30 -0.41 20.97
CA PRO A 113 8.07 0.23 21.38
C PRO A 113 8.32 1.71 21.64
N ALA A 114 7.45 2.56 21.11
CA ALA A 114 7.44 3.99 21.31
C ALA A 114 6.08 4.43 21.86
N LEU A 115 6.11 5.28 22.87
CA LEU A 115 4.91 5.88 23.44
C LEU A 115 4.78 7.30 22.90
N GLN A 116 3.69 7.58 22.19
CA GLN A 116 3.34 8.90 21.72
C GLN A 116 2.14 9.41 22.50
N GLN A 117 2.26 10.61 23.07
CA GLN A 117 1.14 11.26 23.74
C GLN A 117 0.19 11.81 22.68
N THR A 118 -1.05 11.30 22.65
CA THR A 118 -2.09 11.70 21.67
C THR A 118 -3.14 12.64 22.28
N GLY A 119 -3.11 12.83 23.61
CA GLY A 119 -3.95 13.79 24.32
C GLY A 119 -3.46 14.06 25.74
N PRO A 120 -4.18 14.87 26.53
CA PRO A 120 -3.74 15.28 27.88
C PRO A 120 -3.45 14.09 28.81
N THR A 121 -4.19 13.00 28.64
CA THR A 121 -4.08 11.78 29.45
C THR A 121 -4.01 10.51 28.60
N TRP A 122 -3.84 10.63 27.28
CA TRP A 122 -3.87 9.51 26.35
C TRP A 122 -2.50 9.30 25.72
N TRP A 123 -2.08 8.05 25.74
CA TRP A 123 -0.84 7.57 25.15
C TRP A 123 -1.15 6.44 24.19
N GLU A 124 -0.52 6.48 23.04
CA GLU A 124 -0.56 5.44 22.04
C GLU A 124 0.79 4.73 22.02
N ALA A 125 0.75 3.40 22.11
CA ALA A 125 1.93 2.56 21.97
C ALA A 125 2.03 2.10 20.52
N THR A 126 3.15 2.41 19.86
CA THR A 126 3.45 1.99 18.49
C THR A 126 4.79 1.29 18.41
N TRP A 127 5.00 0.46 17.40
CA TRP A 127 6.32 -0.09 17.07
C TRP A 127 7.03 0.77 16.04
N GLN A 128 8.25 1.18 16.36
CA GLN A 128 9.05 2.05 15.49
C GLN A 128 10.32 1.33 15.04
N PRO A 129 10.63 1.32 13.72
CA PRO A 129 11.91 0.84 13.24
C PRO A 129 13.06 1.73 13.75
N LEU A 130 14.24 1.15 13.95
CA LEU A 130 15.41 1.93 14.35
C LEU A 130 15.76 2.97 13.28
N ALA A 131 16.12 4.19 13.72
CA ALA A 131 16.42 5.31 12.81
C ALA A 131 17.52 5.00 11.77
N ALA A 132 18.50 4.16 12.14
CA ALA A 132 19.53 3.70 11.24
C ALA A 132 18.98 2.86 10.08
N ASP A 133 17.97 2.03 10.33
CA ASP A 133 17.36 1.17 9.32
C ASP A 133 16.47 1.97 8.37
N VAL A 134 15.71 2.94 8.90
CA VAL A 134 14.96 3.90 8.06
C VAL A 134 15.91 4.70 7.16
N LYS A 135 17.04 5.16 7.71
CA LYS A 135 18.06 5.90 6.95
C LYS A 135 18.67 5.03 5.84
N ALA A 136 18.94 3.75 6.13
CA ALA A 136 19.50 2.81 5.16
C ALA A 136 18.52 2.46 4.03
N ALA A 137 17.22 2.33 4.34
CA ALA A 137 16.18 2.06 3.35
C ALA A 137 15.88 3.27 2.44
N ARG A 138 16.18 4.49 2.90
CA ARG A 138 15.80 5.75 2.24
C ARG A 138 16.26 5.88 0.77
N PRO A 139 17.56 5.75 0.43
CA PRO A 139 18.04 6.02 -0.93
C PRO A 139 17.63 4.95 -1.97
N GLY A 140 17.20 3.77 -1.54
CA GLY A 140 16.80 2.68 -2.43
C GLY A 140 15.29 2.45 -2.39
N LEU A 141 14.86 1.66 -1.41
CA LEU A 141 13.47 1.20 -1.30
C LEU A 141 12.48 2.36 -1.20
N LEU A 142 12.72 3.33 -0.31
CA LEU A 142 11.76 4.41 -0.08
C LEU A 142 11.78 5.47 -1.20
N ALA A 143 12.96 5.76 -1.77
CA ALA A 143 13.08 6.65 -2.91
C ALA A 143 12.46 6.08 -4.19
N ALA A 144 12.37 4.75 -4.31
CA ALA A 144 11.72 4.07 -5.43
C ALA A 144 10.17 4.11 -5.37
N MET A 145 9.57 4.86 -4.44
CA MET A 145 8.12 4.99 -4.32
C MET A 145 7.51 5.53 -5.62
N PRO A 146 6.64 4.76 -6.30
CA PRO A 146 5.97 5.23 -7.50
C PRO A 146 5.06 6.43 -7.19
N PRO A 147 4.96 7.45 -8.07
CA PRO A 147 4.11 8.63 -7.83
C PRO A 147 2.64 8.29 -7.54
N ILE A 148 2.14 7.19 -8.12
CA ILE A 148 0.77 6.72 -7.92
C ILE A 148 0.47 6.35 -6.46
N VAL A 149 1.50 6.02 -5.66
CA VAL A 149 1.33 5.76 -4.22
C VAL A 149 0.85 7.02 -3.49
N ALA A 150 1.35 8.18 -3.90
CA ALA A 150 0.97 9.49 -3.36
C ALA A 150 -0.19 10.15 -4.14
N ALA A 151 -0.88 9.43 -5.01
CA ALA A 151 -1.98 10.00 -5.80
C ALA A 151 -3.18 10.39 -4.94
N ALA A 152 -3.41 9.71 -3.80
CA ALA A 152 -4.52 9.98 -2.90
C ALA A 152 -4.21 11.02 -1.81
N GLY A 153 -2.98 11.55 -1.77
CA GLY A 153 -2.53 12.52 -0.77
C GLY A 153 -1.02 12.57 -0.64
N LYS A 154 -0.49 13.56 0.08
CA LYS A 154 0.95 13.63 0.38
C LYS A 154 1.34 12.45 1.29
N VAL A 155 2.40 11.74 0.93
CA VAL A 155 2.90 10.57 1.66
C VAL A 155 4.38 10.75 1.97
N ASP A 156 4.79 10.54 3.22
CA ASP A 156 6.18 10.23 3.53
C ASP A 156 6.38 8.71 3.43
N PRO A 157 7.23 8.20 2.51
CA PRO A 157 7.56 6.78 2.44
C PRO A 157 8.00 6.16 3.77
N ALA A 158 8.64 6.94 4.66
CA ALA A 158 9.06 6.45 5.97
C ALA A 158 7.86 6.20 6.89
N GLU A 159 6.80 6.98 6.76
CA GLU A 159 5.54 6.78 7.49
C GLU A 159 4.89 5.45 7.09
N VAL A 160 4.89 5.14 5.80
CA VAL A 160 4.39 3.84 5.28
C VAL A 160 5.16 2.68 5.91
N LEU A 161 6.48 2.76 5.97
CA LEU A 161 7.32 1.73 6.61
C LEU A 161 6.99 1.60 8.10
N THR A 162 6.87 2.70 8.83
CA THR A 162 6.51 2.70 10.25
C THR A 162 5.14 2.05 10.48
N THR A 163 4.12 2.41 9.70
CA THR A 163 2.79 1.81 9.84
C THR A 163 2.78 0.31 9.55
N LEU A 164 3.61 -0.16 8.61
CA LEU A 164 3.71 -1.59 8.28
C LEU A 164 4.52 -2.40 9.30
N VAL A 165 5.31 -1.75 10.15
CA VAL A 165 5.99 -2.39 11.28
C VAL A 165 5.04 -2.56 12.47
N ASP A 166 4.08 -1.64 12.62
CA ASP A 166 3.13 -1.61 13.74
C ASP A 166 1.98 -2.63 13.60
N ARG A 167 1.65 -3.05 12.37
CA ARG A 167 0.52 -3.91 12.02
C ARG A 167 0.93 -5.33 11.64
#